data_AF-A0A5B7FPE1-F1
#
_entry.id   AF-A0A5B7FPE1-F1
#
_cell.length_a   1.000
_cell.length_b   1.000
_cell.length_c   1.000
_cell.angle_alpha   90.00
_cell.angle_beta   90.00
_cell.angle_gamma   90.00
#
_symmetry.space_group_name_H-M   'P 1'
#
loop_
_entity.id
_entity.type
_entity.pdbx_description
1 polymer ?
#
loop_
_entity_poly.entity_id
_entity_poly.type
_entity_poly.pdbx_seq_one_letter_code
_entity_poly.pdbx_strand_id
1 'polypeptide(L)'
;MIPSKCLEGMLYQRKETKTAARGLKKRKKQLVRSTPLVCRESSSRSPAEMSHLVTRVTTHSRKVCSLYKRSLRNLEAWYDRRYMYRYRAVLLRARFDENKDIKDMRVAQQLLDEGEKELFSVIHYQPRQFAYSPGGVAHGREVVPPDWVLDYWHPMEKAAYPEYFARREQRKKEYVEWWEKTYGKPAEPAH
;
A
#
# COMPACT_ATOMS: atom_id res chain seq x y z
N MET A 1 -24.32 -21.07 54.07
CA MET A 1 -23.63 -19.80 54.36
C MET A 1 -22.55 -19.60 53.30
N ILE A 2 -22.74 -18.64 52.39
CA ILE A 2 -21.77 -18.35 51.31
C ILE A 2 -20.66 -17.48 51.93
N PRO A 3 -19.37 -17.83 51.78
CA PRO A 3 -18.28 -17.06 52.38
C PRO A 3 -18.20 -15.64 51.81
N SER A 4 -18.01 -14.67 52.71
CA SER A 4 -18.06 -13.21 52.48
C SER A 4 -17.12 -12.67 51.39
N LYS A 5 -16.08 -13.43 50.99
CA LYS A 5 -15.14 -13.03 49.93
C LYS A 5 -15.72 -13.05 48.52
N CYS A 6 -16.85 -13.73 48.26
CA CYS A 6 -17.49 -13.75 46.94
C CYS A 6 -18.28 -12.46 46.62
N LEU A 7 -18.72 -11.69 47.62
CA LEU A 7 -19.50 -10.47 47.41
C LEU A 7 -18.63 -9.26 47.04
N GLU A 8 -17.39 -9.22 47.51
CA GLU A 8 -16.44 -8.13 47.17
C GLU A 8 -15.95 -8.22 45.71
N GLY A 9 -15.76 -9.43 45.17
CA GLY A 9 -15.36 -9.64 43.78
C GLY A 9 -16.41 -9.20 42.75
N MET A 10 -17.70 -9.39 43.06
CA MET A 10 -18.79 -8.97 42.16
C MET A 10 -18.99 -7.45 42.13
N LEU A 11 -18.74 -6.75 43.25
CA LEU A 11 -18.81 -5.29 43.30
C LEU A 11 -17.64 -4.62 42.54
N TYR A 12 -16.48 -5.28 42.47
CA TYR A 12 -15.33 -4.79 41.70
C TYR A 12 -15.56 -4.88 40.18
N GLN A 13 -16.08 -6.02 39.67
CA GLN A 13 -16.44 -6.15 38.24
C GLN A 13 -17.60 -5.23 37.81
N ARG A 14 -18.52 -4.88 38.72
CA ARG A 14 -19.65 -3.98 38.40
C ARG A 14 -19.25 -2.50 38.34
N LYS A 15 -18.13 -2.11 38.96
CA LYS A 15 -17.58 -0.76 38.82
C LYS A 15 -16.85 -0.59 37.48
N GLU A 16 -16.02 -1.56 37.07
CA GLU A 16 -15.30 -1.51 35.78
C GLU A 16 -16.24 -1.43 34.56
N THR A 17 -17.33 -2.19 34.56
CA THR A 17 -18.33 -2.18 33.47
C THR A 17 -19.04 -0.84 33.31
N LYS A 18 -19.27 -0.10 34.41
CA LYS A 18 -19.90 1.25 34.37
C LYS A 18 -18.91 2.33 33.92
N THR A 19 -17.63 2.23 34.26
CA THR A 19 -16.58 3.15 33.78
C THR A 19 -16.29 2.93 32.30
N ALA A 20 -16.27 1.68 31.83
CA ALA A 20 -16.14 1.32 30.42
C ALA A 20 -17.32 1.85 29.56
N ALA A 21 -18.55 1.76 30.07
CA ALA A 21 -19.75 2.27 29.37
C ALA A 21 -19.78 3.80 29.23
N ARG A 22 -19.22 4.55 30.20
CA ARG A 22 -19.05 6.02 30.10
C ARG A 22 -17.95 6.42 29.11
N GLY A 23 -16.89 5.61 28.98
CA GLY A 23 -15.84 5.78 27.97
C GLY A 23 -16.33 5.59 26.53
N LEU A 24 -17.25 4.65 26.29
CA LEU A 24 -17.83 4.40 24.96
C LEU A 24 -18.74 5.56 24.47
N LYS A 25 -19.50 6.20 25.37
CA LYS A 25 -20.38 7.32 25.01
C LYS A 25 -19.61 8.60 24.63
N LYS A 26 -18.45 8.86 25.27
CA LYS A 26 -17.55 9.96 24.85
C LYS A 26 -16.91 9.67 23.48
N ARG A 27 -16.51 8.43 23.20
CA ARG A 27 -15.97 8.02 21.88
C ARG A 27 -17.01 8.12 20.75
N LYS A 28 -18.27 7.76 20.99
CA LYS A 28 -19.34 7.89 19.97
C LYS A 28 -19.68 9.35 19.63
N LYS A 29 -19.63 10.28 20.58
CA LYS A 29 -19.90 11.71 20.31
C LYS A 29 -18.77 12.40 19.53
N GLN A 30 -17.57 11.81 19.53
CA GLN A 30 -16.42 12.26 18.75
C GLN A 30 -16.37 11.64 17.33
N LEU A 31 -17.13 10.57 17.08
CA LEU A 31 -17.18 9.83 15.81
C LEU A 31 -18.19 10.41 14.79
N VAL A 32 -18.77 11.58 15.04
CA VAL A 32 -19.71 12.27 14.13
C VAL A 32 -19.11 13.57 13.56
N ARG A 33 -17.82 13.83 13.82
CA ARG A 33 -17.04 14.74 12.98
C ARG A 33 -16.35 13.89 11.93
N SER A 34 -17.04 13.68 10.82
CA SER A 34 -16.45 13.19 9.58
C SER A 34 -15.37 14.19 9.14
N THR A 35 -14.15 13.99 9.64
CA THR A 35 -12.96 14.47 8.94
C THR A 35 -13.06 13.94 7.51
N PRO A 36 -12.99 14.79 6.48
CA PRO A 36 -12.84 14.27 5.12
C PRO A 36 -11.63 13.35 5.16
N LEU A 37 -11.75 12.19 4.51
CA LEU A 37 -10.61 11.37 4.17
C LEU A 37 -9.72 12.22 3.25
N VAL A 38 -8.92 13.09 3.84
CA VAL A 38 -7.76 13.65 3.17
C VAL A 38 -6.85 12.45 2.99
N CYS A 39 -6.93 11.84 1.81
CA CYS A 39 -5.86 11.02 1.29
C CYS A 39 -4.60 11.82 1.56
N ARG A 40 -3.76 11.31 2.46
CA ARG A 40 -2.45 11.89 2.73
C ARG A 40 -1.77 11.93 1.37
N GLU A 41 -1.76 13.10 0.75
CA GLU A 41 -1.10 13.35 -0.52
C GLU A 41 0.35 12.95 -0.30
N SER A 42 0.67 11.75 -0.75
CA SER A 42 2.04 11.34 -0.91
C SER A 42 2.62 12.31 -1.92
N SER A 43 3.34 13.31 -1.42
CA SER A 43 4.54 13.89 -2.04
C SER A 43 4.52 13.74 -3.57
N SER A 44 4.03 14.78 -4.26
CA SER A 44 4.39 15.11 -5.66
C SER A 44 5.14 13.99 -6.40
N ARG A 45 4.40 13.00 -6.93
CA ARG A 45 4.96 12.11 -7.95
C ARG A 45 5.15 12.95 -9.20
N SER A 46 6.41 13.19 -9.56
CA SER A 46 6.78 13.83 -10.80
C SER A 46 6.17 13.07 -12.00
N PRO A 47 5.73 13.75 -13.08
CA PRO A 47 4.96 13.14 -14.17
C PRO A 47 5.71 12.15 -15.08
N ALA A 48 6.94 11.76 -14.75
CA ALA A 48 7.81 10.94 -15.58
C ALA A 48 8.53 9.82 -14.80
N GLU A 49 7.86 9.18 -13.83
CA GLU A 49 8.40 7.97 -13.22
C GLU A 49 8.15 6.75 -14.13
N MET A 50 9.08 6.53 -15.06
CA MET A 50 9.19 5.28 -15.84
C MET A 50 9.52 4.13 -14.88
N SER A 51 8.55 3.24 -14.65
CA SER A 51 8.60 2.17 -13.63
C SER A 51 9.75 1.16 -13.78
N HIS A 52 10.42 1.13 -14.92
CA HIS A 52 11.51 0.20 -15.25
C HIS A 52 12.91 0.78 -15.04
N LEU A 53 13.05 2.09 -14.88
CA LEU A 53 14.35 2.71 -14.61
C LEU A 53 14.65 2.65 -13.11
N VAL A 54 15.82 2.15 -12.74
CA VAL A 54 16.31 2.21 -11.36
C VAL A 54 16.61 3.68 -11.04
N THR A 55 15.62 4.39 -10.53
CA THR A 55 15.74 5.81 -10.20
C THR A 55 16.67 6.06 -9.01
N ARG A 56 16.90 5.05 -8.16
CA ARG A 56 17.76 5.12 -6.96
C ARG A 56 18.46 3.80 -6.71
N VAL A 57 19.71 3.86 -6.25
CA VAL A 57 20.47 2.69 -5.80
C VAL A 57 19.74 2.02 -4.64
N THR A 58 19.49 0.71 -4.74
CA THR A 58 18.82 -0.05 -3.68
C THR A 58 19.74 -0.25 -2.49
N THR A 59 19.35 0.25 -1.32
CA THR A 59 20.07 0.04 -0.06
C THR A 59 20.02 -1.41 0.40
N HIS A 60 21.02 -1.84 1.17
CA HIS A 60 21.09 -3.20 1.74
C HIS A 60 19.82 -3.54 2.55
N SER A 61 19.38 -2.63 3.41
CA SER A 61 18.14 -2.81 4.20
C SER A 61 16.91 -3.06 3.32
N ARG A 62 16.77 -2.34 2.20
CA ARG A 62 15.66 -2.55 1.25
C ARG A 62 15.74 -3.92 0.57
N LYS A 63 16.94 -4.41 0.24
CA LYS A 63 17.15 -5.75 -0.30
C LYS A 63 16.73 -6.83 0.70
N VAL A 64 17.17 -6.73 1.96
CA VAL A 64 16.78 -7.65 3.05
C VAL A 64 15.26 -7.63 3.26
N CYS A 65 14.64 -6.44 3.33
CA CYS A 65 13.18 -6.34 3.46
C CYS A 65 12.43 -6.94 2.25
N SER A 66 12.98 -6.79 1.04
CA SER A 66 12.43 -7.40 -0.18
C SER A 66 12.52 -8.92 -0.12
N LEU A 67 13.70 -9.47 0.23
CA LEU A 67 13.92 -10.90 0.42
C LEU A 67 12.94 -11.47 1.44
N TYR A 68 12.84 -10.87 2.64
CA TYR A 68 11.91 -11.30 3.68
C TYR A 68 10.45 -11.31 3.20
N LYS A 69 10.00 -10.26 2.51
CA LYS A 69 8.65 -10.18 1.96
C LYS A 69 8.40 -11.28 0.92
N ARG A 70 9.36 -11.52 0.01
CA ARG A 70 9.28 -12.57 -1.01
C ARG A 70 9.23 -13.96 -0.38
N SER A 71 10.06 -14.22 0.62
CA SER A 71 10.07 -15.49 1.36
C SER A 71 8.74 -15.76 2.07
N LEU A 72 8.14 -14.75 2.70
CA LEU A 72 6.80 -14.89 3.30
C LEU A 72 5.72 -15.18 2.26
N ARG A 73 5.74 -14.51 1.09
CA ARG A 73 4.79 -14.80 0.00
C ARG A 73 4.98 -16.20 -0.57
N ASN A 74 6.22 -16.67 -0.65
CA ASN A 74 6.51 -18.05 -1.04
C ASN A 74 5.96 -19.06 -0.03
N LEU A 75 6.13 -18.82 1.27
CA LEU A 75 5.52 -19.65 2.32
C LEU A 75 3.99 -19.65 2.23
N GLU A 76 3.37 -18.51 1.95
CA GLU A 76 1.92 -18.42 1.77
C GLU A 76 1.43 -19.22 0.55
N ALA A 77 2.27 -19.41 -0.47
CA ALA A 77 1.95 -20.24 -1.64
C ALA A 77 2.10 -21.75 -1.36
N TRP A 78 3.05 -22.15 -0.51
CA TRP A 78 3.22 -23.56 -0.13
C TRP A 78 2.22 -24.05 0.93
N TYR A 79 1.84 -23.19 1.87
CA TYR A 79 1.01 -23.57 3.01
C TYR A 79 -0.39 -22.95 2.92
N ASP A 80 -1.36 -23.72 2.45
CA ASP A 80 -2.76 -23.25 2.31
C ASP A 80 -3.40 -22.90 3.67
N ARG A 81 -3.13 -23.72 4.69
CA ARG A 81 -3.74 -23.57 6.01
C ARG A 81 -3.08 -22.46 6.81
N ARG A 82 -3.90 -21.50 7.26
CA ARG A 82 -3.42 -20.27 7.92
C ARG A 82 -2.58 -20.49 9.18
N TYR A 83 -2.90 -21.50 10.00
CA TYR A 83 -2.15 -21.78 11.23
C TYR A 83 -0.76 -22.36 10.93
N MET A 84 -0.65 -23.26 9.95
CA MET A 84 0.63 -23.80 9.48
C MET A 84 1.51 -22.69 8.91
N TYR A 85 0.94 -21.84 8.05
CA TYR A 85 1.63 -20.66 7.52
C TYR A 85 2.15 -19.76 8.65
N ARG A 86 1.31 -19.42 9.65
CA ARG A 86 1.72 -18.55 10.76
C ARG A 86 2.87 -19.11 11.57
N TYR A 87 2.83 -20.41 11.87
CA TYR A 87 3.93 -21.08 12.56
C TYR A 87 5.25 -20.96 11.77
N ARG A 88 5.23 -21.26 10.46
CA ARG A 88 6.42 -21.14 9.61
C ARG A 88 6.89 -19.70 9.41
N ALA A 89 5.98 -18.74 9.33
CA ALA A 89 6.33 -17.32 9.25
C ALA A 89 7.06 -16.83 10.51
N VAL A 90 6.68 -17.30 11.70
CA VAL A 90 7.37 -16.98 12.97
C VAL A 90 8.77 -17.60 12.99
N LEU A 91 8.93 -18.86 12.56
CA LEU A 91 10.25 -19.49 12.45
C LEU A 91 11.15 -18.76 11.46
N LEU A 92 10.62 -18.37 10.29
CA LEU A 92 11.35 -17.55 9.33
C LEU A 92 11.78 -16.23 9.97
N ARG A 93 10.87 -15.56 10.69
CA ARG A 93 11.17 -14.29 11.35
C ARG A 93 12.30 -14.44 12.39
N ALA A 94 12.28 -15.51 13.19
CA ALA A 94 13.34 -15.80 14.15
C ALA A 94 14.72 -15.92 13.48
N ARG A 95 14.82 -16.65 12.36
CA ARG A 95 16.08 -16.75 11.58
C ARG A 95 16.61 -15.39 11.10
N PHE A 96 15.72 -14.48 10.70
CA PHE A 96 16.11 -13.12 10.31
C PHE A 96 16.51 -12.26 11.52
N ASP A 97 15.84 -12.42 12.65
CA ASP A 97 16.13 -11.67 13.87
C ASP A 97 17.46 -12.13 14.52
N GLU A 98 17.84 -13.41 14.41
CA GLU A 98 19.15 -13.94 14.82
C GLU A 98 20.31 -13.24 14.10
N ASN A 99 20.12 -12.89 12.83
CA ASN A 99 21.15 -12.27 11.97
C ASN A 99 21.03 -10.74 11.87
N LYS A 100 20.25 -10.11 12.75
CA LYS A 100 19.94 -8.67 12.69
C LYS A 100 21.12 -7.79 13.10
N ASP A 101 21.92 -8.23 14.07
CA ASP A 101 22.93 -7.40 14.74
C ASP A 101 24.35 -7.56 14.13
N ILE A 102 24.44 -8.01 12.88
CA ILE A 102 25.71 -8.17 12.16
C ILE A 102 26.22 -6.80 11.72
N LYS A 103 27.39 -6.40 12.21
CA LYS A 103 28.04 -5.12 11.89
C LYS A 103 28.86 -5.18 10.60
N ASP A 104 29.40 -6.35 10.26
CA ASP A 104 30.25 -6.54 9.10
C ASP A 104 29.42 -6.65 7.81
N MET A 105 29.51 -5.61 6.97
CA MET A 105 28.74 -5.52 5.74
C MET A 105 29.07 -6.61 4.71
N ARG A 106 30.30 -7.13 4.71
CA ARG A 106 30.72 -8.21 3.79
C ARG A 106 29.99 -9.51 4.11
N VAL A 107 29.92 -9.86 5.40
CA VAL A 107 29.19 -11.04 5.89
C VAL A 107 27.69 -10.87 5.64
N ALA A 108 27.15 -9.67 5.91
CA ALA A 108 25.74 -9.39 5.66
C ALA A 108 25.34 -9.56 4.18
N GLN A 109 26.22 -9.14 3.25
CA GLN A 109 26.02 -9.36 1.81
C GLN A 109 26.09 -10.84 1.44
N GLN A 110 27.06 -11.58 1.96
CA GLN A 110 27.16 -13.02 1.72
C GLN A 110 25.91 -13.77 2.18
N LEU A 111 25.40 -13.45 3.38
CA LEU A 111 24.16 -14.03 3.90
C LEU A 111 22.93 -13.67 3.06
N LEU A 112 22.91 -12.46 2.49
CA LEU A 112 21.85 -12.05 1.59
C LEU A 112 21.88 -12.87 0.30
N ASP A 113 23.06 -13.05 -0.29
CA ASP A 113 23.25 -13.84 -1.51
C ASP A 113 22.91 -15.32 -1.27
N GLU A 114 23.28 -15.88 -0.12
CA GLU A 114 22.90 -17.22 0.32
C GLU A 114 21.38 -17.34 0.51
N GLY A 115 20.75 -16.36 1.14
CA GLY A 115 19.29 -16.32 1.31
C GLY A 115 18.54 -16.21 -0.03
N GLU A 116 19.10 -15.50 -1.01
CA GLU A 116 18.55 -15.45 -2.37
C GLU A 116 18.67 -16.80 -3.09
N LYS A 117 19.78 -17.51 -2.92
CA LYS A 117 19.97 -18.88 -3.45
C LYS A 117 19.04 -19.89 -2.79
N GLU A 118 18.88 -19.82 -1.46
CA GLU A 118 17.92 -20.65 -0.71
C GLU A 118 16.51 -20.40 -1.22
N LEU A 119 16.11 -19.11 -1.32
CA LEU A 119 14.78 -18.76 -1.82
C LEU A 119 14.58 -19.31 -3.22
N PHE A 120 15.53 -19.09 -4.15
CA PHE A 120 15.44 -19.56 -5.52
C PHE A 120 15.19 -21.08 -5.62
N SER A 121 15.88 -21.85 -4.78
CA SER A 121 15.76 -23.32 -4.73
C SER A 121 14.40 -23.80 -4.21
N VAL A 122 13.74 -22.99 -3.36
CA VAL A 122 12.49 -23.35 -2.66
C VAL A 122 11.27 -22.60 -3.23
N ILE A 123 11.44 -21.82 -4.31
CA ILE A 123 10.32 -21.10 -4.95
C ILE A 123 9.23 -22.10 -5.34
N HIS A 124 8.00 -21.77 -4.96
CA HIS A 124 6.82 -22.50 -5.40
C HIS A 124 6.62 -22.30 -6.91
N TYR A 125 6.29 -23.39 -7.61
CA TYR A 125 6.16 -23.38 -9.08
C TYR A 125 5.10 -22.40 -9.59
N GLN A 126 4.03 -22.16 -8.82
CA GLN A 126 2.95 -21.23 -9.18
C GLN A 126 2.67 -20.24 -8.04
N PRO A 127 3.48 -19.18 -7.86
CA PRO A 127 3.33 -18.28 -6.73
C PRO A 127 1.96 -17.60 -6.73
N ARG A 128 1.35 -17.47 -5.55
CA ARG A 128 0.05 -16.80 -5.38
C ARG A 128 0.15 -15.30 -5.66
N GLN A 129 -0.50 -14.85 -6.73
CA GLN A 129 -0.64 -13.44 -7.10
C GLN A 129 -1.99 -12.87 -6.68
N PHE A 130 -2.04 -11.56 -6.43
CA PHE A 130 -3.31 -10.88 -6.20
C PHE A 130 -4.01 -10.61 -7.53
N ALA A 131 -5.34 -10.57 -7.52
CA ALA A 131 -6.13 -10.47 -8.76
C ALA A 131 -5.72 -9.28 -9.65
N TYR A 132 -5.55 -8.10 -9.06
CA TYR A 132 -5.23 -6.86 -9.78
C TYR A 132 -3.73 -6.51 -9.80
N SER A 133 -2.87 -7.30 -9.15
CA SER A 133 -1.42 -7.08 -9.24
C SER A 133 -0.89 -7.57 -10.59
N PRO A 134 0.24 -7.06 -11.10
CA PRO A 134 0.86 -7.59 -12.31
C PRO A 134 1.06 -9.11 -12.21
N GLY A 135 0.64 -9.84 -13.24
CA GLY A 135 0.64 -11.31 -13.25
C GLY A 135 -0.55 -11.98 -12.55
N GLY A 136 -1.50 -11.18 -12.03
CA GLY A 136 -2.77 -11.64 -11.50
C GLY A 136 -3.82 -11.88 -12.58
N VAL A 137 -4.84 -12.67 -12.25
CA VAL A 137 -5.90 -13.08 -13.20
C VAL A 137 -6.75 -11.91 -13.72
N ALA A 138 -6.91 -10.83 -12.94
CA ALA A 138 -7.70 -9.66 -13.30
C ALA A 138 -6.83 -8.43 -13.61
N HIS A 139 -5.52 -8.61 -13.79
CA HIS A 139 -4.63 -7.51 -14.13
C HIS A 139 -4.90 -6.98 -15.53
N GLY A 140 -5.14 -5.67 -15.66
CA GLY A 140 -5.46 -5.05 -16.94
C GLY A 140 -6.79 -5.50 -17.53
N ARG A 141 -7.69 -6.07 -16.72
CA ARG A 141 -9.02 -6.51 -17.19
C ARG A 141 -9.88 -5.33 -17.66
N GLU A 142 -9.78 -4.20 -16.97
CA GLU A 142 -10.42 -2.95 -17.35
C GLU A 142 -9.38 -2.03 -17.97
N VAL A 143 -9.56 -1.72 -19.25
CA VAL A 143 -8.74 -0.74 -19.97
C VAL A 143 -9.43 0.60 -19.86
N VAL A 144 -8.87 1.51 -19.08
CA VAL A 144 -9.37 2.88 -18.98
C VAL A 144 -8.85 3.66 -20.19
N PRO A 145 -9.72 4.15 -21.09
CA PRO A 145 -9.27 4.95 -22.22
C PRO A 145 -8.63 6.25 -21.73
N PRO A 146 -7.61 6.77 -22.44
CA PRO A 146 -6.99 8.03 -22.03
C PRO A 146 -7.95 9.21 -22.23
N ASP A 147 -7.84 10.23 -21.36
CA ASP A 147 -8.80 11.34 -21.30
C ASP A 147 -8.95 12.11 -22.63
N TRP A 148 -7.87 12.24 -23.39
CA TRP A 148 -7.85 12.98 -24.66
C TRP A 148 -8.80 12.39 -25.73
N VAL A 149 -9.24 11.14 -25.58
CA VAL A 149 -10.23 10.53 -26.49
C VAL A 149 -11.54 11.33 -26.53
N LEU A 150 -11.91 11.96 -25.41
CA LEU A 150 -13.13 12.78 -25.30
C LEU A 150 -13.08 14.07 -26.13
N ASP A 151 -11.89 14.48 -26.60
CA ASP A 151 -11.74 15.66 -27.46
C ASP A 151 -12.27 15.41 -28.87
N TYR A 152 -12.25 14.17 -29.33
CA TYR A 152 -12.69 13.76 -30.66
C TYR A 152 -14.21 13.55 -30.79
N TRP A 153 -14.98 13.66 -29.70
CA TRP A 153 -16.44 13.48 -29.73
C TRP A 153 -17.13 14.52 -30.59
N HIS A 154 -18.22 14.13 -31.25
CA HIS A 154 -19.01 15.05 -32.08
C HIS A 154 -19.67 16.12 -31.19
N PRO A 155 -19.80 17.39 -31.64
CA PRO A 155 -20.39 18.46 -30.82
C PRO A 155 -21.78 18.13 -30.26
N MET A 156 -22.60 17.37 -30.99
CA MET A 156 -23.91 16.92 -30.50
C MET A 156 -23.80 15.96 -29.30
N GLU A 157 -22.80 15.07 -29.28
CA GLU A 157 -22.55 14.15 -28.17
C GLU A 157 -22.03 14.91 -26.95
N LYS A 158 -21.22 15.96 -27.18
CA LYS A 158 -20.75 16.85 -26.11
C LYS A 158 -21.89 17.67 -25.51
N ALA A 159 -22.83 18.12 -26.35
CA ALA A 159 -23.98 18.90 -25.93
C ALA A 159 -24.92 18.14 -24.97
N ALA A 160 -24.89 16.80 -24.99
CA ALA A 160 -25.62 15.98 -24.01
C ALA A 160 -25.08 16.12 -22.57
N TYR A 161 -23.82 16.55 -22.41
CA TYR A 161 -23.14 16.64 -21.11
C TYR A 161 -22.53 18.04 -20.87
N PRO A 162 -23.33 19.12 -20.85
CA PRO A 162 -22.82 20.50 -20.88
C PRO A 162 -21.98 20.84 -19.64
N GLU A 163 -22.41 20.41 -18.44
CA GLU A 163 -21.66 20.69 -17.20
C GLU A 163 -20.30 19.98 -17.14
N TYR A 164 -20.24 18.74 -17.64
CA TYR A 164 -19.02 17.95 -17.63
C TYR A 164 -17.96 18.59 -18.54
N PHE A 165 -18.33 18.93 -19.78
CA PHE A 165 -17.41 19.56 -20.73
C PHE A 165 -17.00 20.98 -20.29
N ALA A 166 -17.90 21.77 -19.70
CA ALA A 166 -17.55 23.08 -19.15
C ALA A 166 -16.46 22.99 -18.06
N ARG A 167 -16.59 22.05 -17.11
CA ARG A 167 -15.59 21.81 -16.07
C ARG A 167 -14.28 21.27 -16.65
N ARG A 168 -14.35 20.43 -17.68
CA ARG A 168 -13.17 19.87 -18.34
C ARG A 168 -12.33 20.94 -19.03
N GLU A 169 -12.98 21.87 -19.74
CA GLU A 169 -12.27 22.98 -20.39
C GLU A 169 -11.61 23.93 -19.38
N GLN A 170 -12.20 24.13 -18.20
CA GLN A 170 -11.54 24.84 -17.10
C GLN A 170 -10.27 24.12 -16.64
N ARG A 171 -10.34 22.81 -16.38
CA ARG A 171 -9.17 22.01 -15.97
C ARG A 171 -8.05 21.98 -17.00
N LYS A 172 -8.38 21.99 -18.30
CA LYS A 172 -7.36 22.08 -19.36
C LYS A 172 -6.59 23.40 -19.30
N LYS A 173 -7.29 24.51 -19.07
CA LYS A 173 -6.65 25.83 -18.90
C LYS A 173 -5.74 25.84 -17.68
N GLU A 174 -6.25 25.36 -16.54
CA GLU A 174 -5.47 25.21 -15.31
C GLU A 174 -4.21 24.36 -15.51
N TYR A 175 -4.32 23.26 -16.29
CA TYR A 175 -3.18 22.41 -16.61
C TYR A 175 -2.13 23.13 -17.45
N VAL A 176 -2.54 23.89 -18.47
CA VAL A 176 -1.62 24.68 -19.31
C VAL A 176 -0.92 25.75 -18.47
N GLU A 177 -1.66 26.49 -17.65
CA GLU A 177 -1.11 27.50 -16.72
C GLU A 177 -0.10 26.88 -15.74
N TRP A 178 -0.44 25.73 -15.16
CA TRP A 178 0.46 24.98 -14.28
C TRP A 178 1.72 24.49 -15.02
N TRP A 179 1.58 24.01 -16.26
CA TRP A 179 2.67 23.52 -17.07
C TRP A 179 3.65 24.64 -17.44
N GLU A 180 3.14 25.76 -17.96
CA GLU A 180 3.94 26.95 -18.29
C GLU A 180 4.69 27.48 -17.07
N LYS A 181 4.05 27.46 -15.90
CA LYS A 181 4.69 27.86 -14.63
C LYS A 181 5.80 26.90 -14.19
N THR A 182 5.63 25.60 -14.42
CA THR A 182 6.56 24.56 -13.93
C THR A 182 7.76 24.38 -14.85
N TYR A 183 7.56 24.41 -16.16
CA TYR A 183 8.58 24.07 -17.16
C TYR A 183 8.95 25.24 -18.09
N GLY A 184 8.24 26.37 -18.02
CA GLY A 184 8.40 27.49 -18.93
C GLY A 184 7.71 27.25 -20.29
N LYS A 185 7.61 28.32 -21.09
CA LYS A 185 7.15 28.20 -22.48
C LYS A 185 8.27 27.60 -23.33
N PRO A 186 7.98 26.62 -24.21
CA PRO A 186 8.98 26.14 -25.15
C PRO A 186 9.46 27.31 -26.01
N ALA A 187 10.76 27.38 -26.29
CA ALA A 187 11.30 28.36 -27.22
C ALA A 187 10.60 28.18 -28.58
N GLU A 188 10.12 29.28 -29.17
CA GLU A 188 9.48 29.20 -30.48
C GLU A 188 10.48 28.62 -31.50
N PRO A 189 10.05 27.66 -32.35
CA PRO A 189 10.94 27.13 -33.36
C PRO A 189 11.36 28.28 -34.27
N ALA A 190 12.67 28.57 -34.32
CA ALA A 190 13.21 29.51 -35.29
C ALA A 190 12.90 28.97 -36.70
N HIS A 191 11.97 29.64 -37.39
CA HIS A 191 11.58 29.36 -38.76
C HIS A 191 12.70 29.74 -39.75
#